data_AF-A0A077EJV0-F1
#
_entry.id   AF-A0A077EJV0-F1
#
_cell.length_a   1.000
_cell.length_b   1.000
_cell.length_c   1.000
_cell.angle_alpha   90.00
_cell.angle_beta   90.00
_cell.angle_gamma   90.00
#
_symmetry.space_group_name_H-M   'P 1'
#
loop_
_entity.id
_entity.type
_entity.pdbx_description
1 polymer ?
#
loop_
_entity_poly.entity_id
_entity_poly.type
_entity_poly.pdbx_seq_one_letter_code
_entity_poly.pdbx_strand_id
1 'polypeptide(L)'
;MKVFQFYLTCSIFILLACKNSTKNTPHFSSHEIYKRVISGTESLDQKYNFYYVFTFSDTLAIVGVDEIGGCLSCLASKKIGYFDNDNSRVILTKPINPKFPILKKENGLKYSNTMNGIGTNFNRNPVGILYKINNINNLKQIYRGYISEFINKKEYQLQIPKE
;
A
#
# COMPACT_ATOMS: atom_id res chain seq x y z
N MET A 1 -40.46 -0.89 -49.74
CA MET A 1 -39.86 0.10 -48.82
C MET A 1 -39.86 -0.43 -47.39
N LYS A 2 -38.79 -1.11 -46.94
CA LYS A 2 -38.57 -1.45 -45.52
C LYS A 2 -37.07 -1.48 -45.26
N VAL A 3 -36.43 -0.32 -45.27
CA VAL A 3 -35.00 -0.18 -44.91
C VAL A 3 -34.83 1.08 -44.08
N PHE A 4 -35.51 1.18 -42.93
CA PHE A 4 -35.33 2.35 -42.06
C PHE A 4 -35.70 2.06 -40.59
N GLN A 5 -35.25 0.92 -40.03
CA GLN A 5 -35.38 0.68 -38.60
C GLN A 5 -34.18 -0.03 -37.95
N PHE A 6 -33.00 -0.01 -38.58
CA PHE A 6 -31.83 -0.72 -38.04
C PHE A 6 -30.71 0.17 -37.50
N TYR A 7 -30.81 1.50 -37.59
CA TYR A 7 -29.72 2.40 -37.20
C TYR A 7 -29.92 3.16 -35.89
N LEU A 8 -31.03 2.94 -35.17
CA LEU A 8 -31.30 3.69 -33.92
C LEU A 8 -30.94 2.93 -32.63
N THR A 9 -30.55 1.66 -32.70
CA THR A 9 -30.25 0.85 -31.49
C THR A 9 -28.76 0.77 -31.14
N CYS A 10 -27.86 1.23 -32.02
CA CYS A 10 -26.41 1.14 -31.77
C CYS A 10 -25.83 2.33 -30.99
N SER A 11 -26.52 3.48 -30.94
CA SER A 11 -25.97 4.72 -30.34
C SER A 11 -26.10 4.80 -28.81
N ILE A 12 -26.95 3.96 -28.19
CA ILE A 12 -27.19 4.01 -26.73
C ILE A 12 -26.17 3.17 -25.93
N PHE A 13 -25.50 2.19 -26.55
CA PHE A 13 -24.50 1.38 -25.86
C PHE A 13 -23.15 2.07 -25.66
N ILE A 14 -22.84 3.12 -26.43
CA ILE A 14 -21.56 3.84 -26.30
C ILE A 14 -21.56 4.74 -25.05
N LEU A 15 -22.72 5.19 -24.56
CA LEU A 15 -22.81 5.99 -23.34
C LEU A 15 -22.75 5.17 -22.04
N LEU A 16 -23.01 3.86 -22.09
CA LEU A 16 -22.83 2.97 -20.93
C LEU A 16 -21.38 2.54 -20.71
N ALA A 17 -20.51 2.68 -21.72
CA ALA A 17 -19.09 2.36 -21.62
C ALA A 17 -18.23 3.48 -21.00
N CYS A 18 -18.76 4.70 -20.86
CA CYS A 18 -18.12 5.79 -20.11
C CYS A 18 -18.52 5.82 -18.63
N LYS A 19 -18.95 4.68 -18.07
CA LYS A 19 -18.90 4.42 -16.63
C LYS A 19 -17.63 3.65 -16.28
N ASN A 20 -16.51 4.05 -16.89
CA ASN A 20 -15.19 3.66 -16.40
C ASN A 20 -15.02 4.30 -15.03
N SER A 21 -15.46 3.56 -14.01
CA SER A 21 -14.90 3.51 -12.68
C SER A 21 -13.80 4.54 -12.51
N THR A 22 -14.12 5.67 -11.89
CA THR A 22 -13.14 6.32 -11.03
C THR A 22 -12.67 5.21 -10.11
N LYS A 23 -11.59 4.52 -10.49
CA LYS A 23 -11.01 3.41 -9.75
C LYS A 23 -10.84 3.93 -8.35
N ASN A 24 -11.75 3.54 -7.46
CA ASN A 24 -11.81 4.05 -6.11
C ASN A 24 -10.50 3.64 -5.45
N THR A 25 -9.57 4.58 -5.31
CA THR A 25 -8.33 4.41 -4.54
C THR A 25 -8.54 5.22 -3.26
N PRO A 26 -9.49 4.82 -2.39
CA PRO A 26 -9.99 5.68 -1.33
C PRO A 26 -8.86 6.19 -0.42
N HIS A 27 -7.81 5.40 -0.27
CA HIS A 27 -6.71 5.68 0.67
C HIS A 27 -5.44 6.24 0.01
N PHE A 28 -5.24 6.07 -1.30
CA PHE A 28 -3.98 6.39 -1.98
C PHE A 28 -4.11 7.52 -3.00
N SER A 29 -3.05 8.31 -3.12
CA SER A 29 -2.97 9.46 -4.05
C SER A 29 -2.89 9.06 -5.52
N SER A 30 -2.55 7.79 -5.80
CA SER A 30 -2.53 7.23 -7.16
C SER A 30 -3.08 5.81 -7.19
N HIS A 31 -3.70 5.48 -8.34
CA HIS A 31 -4.08 4.11 -8.66
C HIS A 31 -2.89 3.17 -8.80
N GLU A 32 -1.74 3.66 -9.26
CA GLU A 32 -0.53 2.83 -9.36
C GLU A 32 -0.06 2.43 -7.96
N ILE A 33 -0.04 3.36 -7.00
CA ILE A 33 0.31 3.05 -5.60
C ILE A 33 -0.65 2.01 -5.03
N TYR A 34 -1.96 2.21 -5.19
CA TYR A 34 -2.96 1.24 -4.72
C TYR A 34 -2.71 -0.14 -5.35
N LYS A 35 -2.54 -0.21 -6.67
CA LYS A 35 -2.26 -1.47 -7.38
C LYS A 35 -1.01 -2.16 -6.84
N ARG A 36 0.08 -1.40 -6.59
CA ARG A 36 1.33 -1.95 -6.04
C ARG A 36 1.17 -2.45 -4.61
N VAL A 37 0.37 -1.78 -3.80
CA VAL A 37 0.05 -2.22 -2.45
C VAL A 37 -0.68 -3.56 -2.49
N ILE A 38 -1.74 -3.67 -3.30
CA ILE A 38 -2.51 -4.91 -3.43
C ILE A 38 -1.66 -6.03 -4.04
N SER A 39 -0.97 -5.78 -5.15
CA SER A 39 -0.11 -6.80 -5.76
C SER A 39 1.04 -7.20 -4.82
N GLY A 40 1.54 -6.27 -4.01
CA GLY A 40 2.60 -6.54 -3.05
C GLY A 40 2.17 -7.43 -1.90
N THR A 41 0.92 -7.31 -1.43
CA THR A 41 0.37 -8.19 -0.39
C THR A 41 0.17 -9.61 -0.92
N GLU A 42 -0.22 -9.75 -2.19
CA GLU A 42 -0.44 -11.03 -2.88
C GLU A 42 0.86 -11.73 -3.31
N SER A 43 1.91 -10.97 -3.61
CA SER A 43 3.14 -11.49 -4.23
C SER A 43 4.24 -11.88 -3.25
N LEU A 44 4.00 -11.85 -1.94
CA LEU A 44 4.93 -12.41 -0.97
C LEU A 44 4.79 -13.95 -0.92
N ASP A 45 5.90 -14.67 -0.75
CA ASP A 45 5.93 -16.15 -0.81
C ASP A 45 5.03 -16.81 0.26
N GLN A 46 4.81 -16.11 1.37
CA GLN A 46 3.87 -16.47 2.42
C GLN A 46 2.77 -15.42 2.51
N LYS A 47 1.55 -15.86 2.80
CA LYS A 47 0.43 -14.99 3.14
C LYS A 47 0.49 -14.62 4.62
N TYR A 48 0.39 -13.32 4.90
CA TYR A 48 0.44 -12.78 6.26
C TYR A 48 -0.92 -12.25 6.68
N ASN A 49 -1.18 -12.22 7.99
CA ASN A 49 -2.40 -11.63 8.54
C ASN A 49 -2.39 -10.10 8.43
N PHE A 50 -1.21 -9.48 8.55
CA PHE A 50 -1.05 -8.03 8.53
C PHE A 50 0.04 -7.61 7.54
N TYR A 51 -0.23 -6.53 6.81
CA TYR A 51 0.72 -5.91 5.91
C TYR A 51 0.89 -4.44 6.28
N TYR A 52 2.09 -4.07 6.72
CA TYR A 52 2.44 -2.68 7.00
C TYR A 52 2.86 -1.99 5.72
N VAL A 53 2.21 -0.86 5.43
CA VAL A 53 2.53 -0.01 4.30
C VAL A 53 3.00 1.33 4.81
N PHE A 54 4.23 1.68 4.47
CA PHE A 54 4.84 2.93 4.86
C PHE A 54 5.75 3.44 3.75
N THR A 55 6.06 4.73 3.82
CA THR A 55 7.06 5.33 2.91
C THR A 55 8.17 5.96 3.71
N PHE A 56 9.37 5.90 3.15
CA PHE A 56 10.52 6.64 3.63
C PHE A 56 11.31 7.18 2.44
N SER A 57 11.66 8.46 2.46
CA SER A 57 12.30 9.11 1.29
C SER A 57 11.49 8.87 0.00
N ASP A 58 12.09 8.28 -1.03
CA ASP A 58 11.46 7.89 -2.30
C ASP A 58 11.05 6.41 -2.35
N THR A 59 10.92 5.72 -1.22
CA THR A 59 10.64 4.28 -1.21
C THR A 59 9.31 3.98 -0.53
N LEU A 60 8.48 3.17 -1.20
CA LEU A 60 7.29 2.52 -0.65
C LEU A 60 7.67 1.13 -0.16
N ALA A 61 7.34 0.83 1.09
CA ALA A 61 7.54 -0.47 1.70
C ALA A 61 6.20 -1.16 1.96
N ILE A 62 6.15 -2.47 1.69
CA ILE A 62 5.05 -3.37 2.04
C ILE A 62 5.66 -4.53 2.80
N VAL A 63 5.30 -4.68 4.07
CA VAL A 63 5.95 -5.63 4.99
C VAL A 63 4.91 -6.55 5.61
N GLY A 64 5.06 -7.85 5.39
CA GLY A 64 4.16 -8.87 5.92
C GLY A 64 4.56 -9.33 7.32
N VAL A 65 3.58 -9.44 8.22
CA VAL A 65 3.75 -9.99 9.58
C VAL A 65 2.51 -10.74 10.04
N ASP A 66 2.70 -11.77 10.88
CA ASP A 66 1.61 -12.61 11.39
C ASP A 66 0.84 -11.98 12.56
N GLU A 67 1.48 -11.07 13.30
CA GLU A 67 0.90 -10.40 14.48
C GLU A 67 1.00 -8.87 14.39
N ILE A 68 0.01 -8.18 14.96
CA ILE A 68 0.05 -6.72 15.11
C ILE A 68 1.20 -6.34 16.04
N GLY A 69 2.05 -5.42 15.59
CA GLY A 69 3.26 -5.02 16.31
C GLY A 69 4.48 -5.87 15.99
N GLY A 70 4.36 -6.92 15.19
CA GLY A 70 5.45 -7.82 14.82
C GLY A 70 6.58 -7.22 13.96
N CYS A 71 6.61 -5.91 13.71
CA CYS A 71 7.67 -5.25 12.93
C CYS A 71 8.22 -4.05 13.69
N LEU A 72 9.48 -4.15 14.14
CA LEU A 72 10.13 -3.13 14.97
C LEU A 72 10.23 -1.77 14.26
N SER A 73 10.66 -1.78 12.99
CA SER A 73 10.74 -0.56 12.17
C SER A 73 9.36 0.05 11.88
N CYS A 74 8.33 -0.79 11.83
CA CYS A 74 6.95 -0.36 11.61
C CYS A 74 6.32 0.20 12.89
N LEU A 75 6.74 -0.25 14.08
CA LEU A 75 6.32 0.31 15.36
C LEU A 75 6.81 1.75 15.56
N ALA A 76 8.02 2.05 15.08
CA ALA A 76 8.54 3.43 15.09
C ALA A 76 7.67 4.38 14.26
N SER A 77 6.89 3.86 13.32
CA SER A 77 5.97 4.64 12.50
C SER A 77 4.59 4.71 13.14
N LYS A 78 4.10 5.92 13.42
CA LYS A 78 2.74 6.13 13.93
C LYS A 78 1.71 5.56 12.96
N LYS A 79 0.88 4.59 13.38
CA LYS A 79 -0.18 4.02 12.55
C LYS A 79 -1.28 5.07 12.29
N ILE A 80 -1.73 5.18 11.05
CA ILE A 80 -2.80 6.12 10.65
C ILE A 80 -4.15 5.40 10.71
N GLY A 81 -4.19 4.16 10.24
CA GLY A 81 -5.39 3.34 10.20
C GLY A 81 -5.18 2.13 9.31
N TYR A 82 -6.24 1.41 9.00
CA TYR A 82 -6.18 0.22 8.17
C TYR A 82 -7.39 0.09 7.26
N PHE A 83 -7.24 -0.77 6.26
CA PHE A 83 -8.35 -1.37 5.55
C PHE A 83 -8.12 -2.87 5.44
N ASP A 84 -9.21 -3.62 5.32
CA ASP A 84 -9.15 -5.06 5.14
C ASP A 84 -9.07 -5.33 3.63
N ASN A 85 -8.18 -6.26 3.22
CA ASN A 85 -8.01 -6.72 1.86
C ASN A 85 -7.98 -8.25 1.88
N ASP A 86 -9.05 -8.87 1.39
CA ASP A 86 -9.33 -10.29 1.56
C ASP A 86 -9.26 -10.71 3.04
N ASN A 87 -8.47 -11.75 3.33
CA ASN A 87 -8.26 -12.30 4.68
C ASN A 87 -7.10 -11.63 5.43
N SER A 88 -6.62 -10.49 4.93
CA SER A 88 -5.47 -9.79 5.48
C SER A 88 -5.80 -8.33 5.74
N ARG A 89 -5.10 -7.73 6.70
CA ARG A 89 -5.27 -6.32 7.06
C ARG A 89 -4.09 -5.50 6.58
N VAL A 90 -4.37 -4.47 5.78
CA VAL A 90 -3.36 -3.52 5.32
C VAL A 90 -3.34 -2.32 6.28
N ILE A 91 -2.24 -2.16 6.99
CA ILE A 91 -2.02 -1.12 8.00
C ILE A 91 -1.22 0.00 7.36
N LEU A 92 -1.80 1.19 7.26
CA LEU A 92 -1.12 2.38 6.78
C LEU A 92 -0.47 3.11 7.95
N THR A 93 0.80 3.45 7.82
CA THR A 93 1.51 4.25 8.82
C THR A 93 1.84 5.64 8.29
N LYS A 94 2.18 6.53 9.22
CA LYS A 94 2.77 7.81 8.90
C LYS A 94 4.06 7.60 8.13
N PRO A 95 4.27 8.38 7.07
CA PRO A 95 5.50 8.31 6.30
C PRO A 95 6.67 8.91 7.08
N ILE A 96 7.87 8.38 6.88
CA ILE A 96 9.12 8.84 7.50
C ILE A 96 9.88 9.70 6.49
N ASN A 97 9.81 11.03 6.61
CA ASN A 97 10.44 11.96 5.68
C ASN A 97 10.17 11.63 4.18
N PRO A 98 8.91 11.55 3.75
CA PRO A 98 8.58 11.16 2.38
C PRO A 98 8.93 12.26 1.37
N LYS A 99 9.42 11.86 0.19
CA LYS A 99 9.52 12.75 -0.97
C LYS A 99 8.20 12.87 -1.74
N PHE A 100 7.28 11.91 -1.57
CA PHE A 100 6.02 11.87 -2.31
C PHE A 100 4.82 11.66 -1.37
N PRO A 101 3.73 12.43 -1.52
CA PRO A 101 2.51 12.22 -0.77
C PRO A 101 1.75 11.02 -1.34
N ILE A 102 1.81 9.87 -0.65
CA ILE A 102 1.17 8.63 -1.12
C ILE A 102 -0.28 8.45 -0.64
N LEU A 103 -0.70 9.19 0.38
CA LEU A 103 -2.06 9.11 0.95
C LEU A 103 -2.93 10.24 0.42
N LYS A 104 -4.19 9.94 0.10
CA LYS A 104 -5.14 10.92 -0.47
C LYS A 104 -6.00 11.58 0.62
N LYS A 105 -6.73 10.77 1.39
CA LYS A 105 -7.54 11.18 2.54
C LYS A 105 -7.56 10.04 3.56
N GLU A 106 -7.40 10.37 4.83
CA GLU A 106 -7.51 9.41 5.93
C GLU A 106 -8.97 8.97 6.17
N ASN A 107 -9.95 9.78 5.75
CA ASN A 107 -11.38 9.48 5.84
C ASN A 107 -11.72 8.24 4.99
N GLY A 108 -11.92 7.12 5.66
CA GLY A 108 -12.20 5.81 5.06
C GLY A 108 -11.33 4.70 5.63
N LEU A 109 -10.23 5.05 6.32
CA LEU A 109 -9.47 4.08 7.10
C LEU A 109 -10.23 3.75 8.39
N LYS A 110 -10.22 2.48 8.75
CA LYS A 110 -10.66 2.00 10.06
C LYS A 110 -9.54 2.26 11.08
N TYR A 111 -9.91 2.46 12.34
CA TYR A 111 -8.98 2.59 13.45
C TYR A 111 -9.41 1.68 14.59
N SER A 112 -8.45 1.06 15.28
CA SER A 112 -8.72 0.26 16.47
C SER A 112 -7.61 0.45 17.51
N ASN A 113 -8.00 0.54 18.78
CA ASN A 113 -7.04 0.67 19.89
C ASN A 113 -6.08 -0.52 19.98
N THR A 114 -6.48 -1.70 19.49
CA THR A 114 -5.62 -2.89 19.43
C THR A 114 -4.44 -2.70 18.48
N MET A 115 -4.50 -1.74 17.55
CA MET A 115 -3.37 -1.40 16.68
C MET A 115 -2.21 -0.75 17.42
N ASN A 116 -2.47 -0.13 18.58
CA ASN A 116 -1.44 0.50 19.39
C ASN A 116 -0.71 -0.50 20.30
N GLY A 117 -1.15 -1.77 20.29
CA GLY A 117 -0.47 -2.85 20.99
C GLY A 117 0.94 -3.06 20.44
N ILE A 118 1.88 -3.17 21.37
CA ILE A 118 3.25 -3.64 21.15
C ILE A 118 3.19 -5.14 21.48
N GLY A 119 3.02 -5.99 20.46
CA GLY A 119 2.97 -7.44 20.66
C GLY A 119 4.27 -7.97 21.27
N THR A 120 4.23 -8.99 22.12
CA THR A 120 5.44 -9.53 22.78
C THR A 120 6.33 -10.34 21.84
N ASN A 121 5.77 -10.85 20.73
CA ASN A 121 6.49 -11.60 19.71
C ASN A 121 6.85 -10.69 18.51
N PHE A 122 8.01 -10.06 18.57
CA PHE A 122 8.52 -9.27 17.45
C PHE A 122 9.18 -10.14 16.39
N ASN A 123 8.69 -10.09 15.16
CA ASN A 123 9.51 -10.47 14.03
C ASN A 123 10.56 -9.36 13.80
N ARG A 124 11.79 -9.64 14.24
CA ARG A 124 12.92 -8.71 14.10
C ARG A 124 13.42 -8.59 12.66
N ASN A 125 13.00 -9.50 11.78
CA ASN A 125 13.39 -9.50 10.38
C ASN A 125 12.22 -9.92 9.48
N PRO A 126 11.20 -9.06 9.33
CA PRO A 126 10.04 -9.38 8.52
C PRO A 126 10.39 -9.39 7.03
N VAL A 127 9.62 -10.12 6.24
CA VAL A 127 9.74 -10.15 4.78
C VAL A 127 8.87 -9.04 4.19
N GLY A 128 9.38 -8.39 3.15
CA GLY A 128 8.62 -7.37 2.45
C GLY A 128 9.11 -7.11 1.03
N ILE A 129 8.42 -6.18 0.39
CA ILE A 129 8.70 -5.70 -0.96
C ILE A 129 8.88 -4.20 -0.90
N LEU A 130 9.90 -3.71 -1.60
CA LEU A 130 10.22 -2.30 -1.66
C LEU A 130 10.16 -1.81 -3.10
N TYR A 131 9.52 -0.66 -3.27
CA TYR A 131 9.38 0.02 -4.54
C TYR A 131 9.99 1.41 -4.46
N LYS A 132 10.89 1.72 -5.39
CA LYS A 132 11.33 3.11 -5.63
C LYS A 132 10.23 3.86 -6.37
N ILE A 133 9.81 4.97 -5.80
CA ILE A 133 8.86 5.92 -6.36
C ILE A 133 9.66 6.93 -7.19
N ASN A 134 9.56 6.83 -8.52
CA ASN A 134 10.11 7.86 -9.40
C ASN A 134 9.13 9.05 -9.49
N ASN A 135 7.83 8.73 -9.51
CA ASN A 135 6.72 9.63 -9.29
C ASN A 135 5.50 8.81 -8.83
N ILE A 136 4.42 9.46 -8.41
CA ILE A 136 3.23 8.78 -7.86
C ILE A 136 2.58 7.74 -8.81
N ASN A 137 2.87 7.81 -10.12
CA ASN A 137 2.34 6.91 -11.15
C ASN A 137 3.42 5.95 -11.71
N ASN A 138 4.64 5.97 -11.17
CA ASN A 138 5.75 5.13 -11.63
C ASN A 138 6.55 4.61 -10.43
N LEU A 139 6.32 3.34 -10.12
CA LEU A 139 6.98 2.60 -9.05
C LEU A 139 7.78 1.43 -9.63
N LYS A 140 9.06 1.33 -9.28
CA LYS A 140 9.94 0.22 -9.67
C LYS A 140 10.25 -0.64 -8.45
N GLN A 141 9.98 -1.94 -8.52
CA GLN A 141 10.43 -2.86 -7.46
C GLN A 141 11.96 -2.86 -7.42
N ILE A 142 12.51 -2.60 -6.24
CA ILE A 142 13.97 -2.56 -6.01
C ILE A 142 14.43 -3.68 -5.08
N TYR A 143 13.53 -4.28 -4.32
CA TYR A 143 13.85 -5.35 -3.39
C TYR A 143 12.63 -6.20 -3.04
N ARG A 144 12.86 -7.49 -2.78
CA ARG A 144 11.91 -8.46 -2.21
C ARG A 144 12.72 -9.42 -1.35
N GLY A 145 12.32 -9.58 -0.09
CA GLY A 145 13.05 -10.42 0.87
C GLY A 145 13.00 -9.86 2.28
N TYR A 146 13.99 -10.22 3.08
CA TYR A 146 14.14 -9.78 4.46
C TYR A 146 14.47 -8.29 4.56
N ILE A 147 13.60 -7.51 5.21
CA ILE A 147 13.72 -6.05 5.25
C ILE A 147 15.03 -5.56 5.91
N SER A 148 15.61 -6.33 6.84
CA SER A 148 16.89 -5.97 7.46
C SER A 148 18.04 -5.85 6.45
N GLU A 149 18.07 -6.68 5.41
CA GLU A 149 19.10 -6.65 4.37
C GLU A 149 19.04 -5.35 3.56
N PHE A 150 17.86 -4.77 3.44
CA PHE A 150 17.68 -3.51 2.74
C PHE A 150 18.01 -2.31 3.63
N ILE A 151 17.51 -2.26 4.87
CA ILE A 151 17.73 -1.11 5.78
C ILE A 151 19.22 -0.96 6.12
N ASN A 152 19.99 -2.04 6.09
CA ASN A 152 21.43 -2.01 6.33
C ASN A 152 22.23 -1.29 5.22
N LYS A 153 21.64 -1.06 4.04
CA LYS A 153 22.30 -0.30 2.96
C LYS A 153 22.42 1.16 3.35
N LYS A 154 23.63 1.74 3.17
CA LYS A 154 23.96 3.13 3.58
C LYS A 154 22.96 4.18 3.10
N GLU A 155 22.43 4.03 1.89
CA GLU A 155 21.49 4.96 1.27
C GLU A 155 20.07 4.93 1.89
N TYR A 156 19.78 3.93 2.72
CA TYR A 156 18.47 3.67 3.34
C TYR A 156 18.54 3.51 4.86
N GLN A 157 19.71 3.74 5.47
CA GLN A 157 19.83 3.83 6.92
C GLN A 157 18.98 5.00 7.40
N LEU A 158 17.83 4.67 8.02
CA LEU A 158 16.98 5.65 8.68
C LEU A 158 17.85 6.36 9.71
N GLN A 159 18.03 7.67 9.54
CA GLN A 159 18.61 8.48 10.61
C GLN A 159 17.60 8.46 11.75
N ILE A 160 17.78 7.54 12.68
CA ILE A 160 17.06 7.54 13.95
C ILE A 160 17.47 8.85 14.62
N PRO A 161 16.53 9.77 14.91
CA PRO A 161 16.87 10.97 15.65
C PRO A 161 17.57 10.53 16.94
N LYS A 162 18.79 11.02 17.14
CA LYS A 162 19.43 10.89 18.46
C LYS A 162 18.60 11.75 19.41
N GLU A 163 18.10 11.13 20.48
CA GLU A 163 17.53 11.83 21.62
C GLU A 163 18.55 12.80 22.23
#